data_AF-A0A960AD20-F1
#
_entry.id   AF-A0A960AD20-F1
#
_cell.length_a   1.000
_cell.length_b   1.000
_cell.length_c   1.000
_cell.angle_alpha   90.00
_cell.angle_beta   90.00
_cell.angle_gamma   90.00
#
_symmetry.space_group_name_H-M   'P 1'
#
loop_
_entity.id
_entity.type
_entity.pdbx_description
1 polymer ?
#
loop_
_entity_poly.entity_id
_entity_poly.type
_entity_poly.pdbx_seq_one_letter_code
_entity_poly.pdbx_strand_id
1 'polypeptide(L)'
;MTIRPDLGLTGTSTERPHRAARGGCGCGGDGPHGVPVLDARTIPHLVRHGAVIGALDQLPAGQPLVLVAPHDPRRLLQQVEERSPGGFDVEYLERGPEAWQLAFTRRS
;
A
#
# COMPACT_ATOMS: atom_id res chain seq x y z
N MET A 1 -16.48 43.39 -38.32
CA MET A 1 -15.46 42.48 -37.76
C MET A 1 -15.97 41.06 -37.97
N THR A 2 -15.53 40.40 -39.04
CA THR A 2 -14.49 39.35 -38.97
C THR A 2 -15.07 38.09 -38.33
N ILE A 3 -15.68 37.22 -39.12
CA ILE A 3 -15.04 36.03 -39.75
C ILE A 3 -15.04 34.83 -38.78
N ARG A 4 -15.87 33.83 -39.15
CA ARG A 4 -15.82 32.39 -38.79
C ARG A 4 -14.44 31.79 -39.20
N PRO A 5 -14.18 30.47 -39.27
CA PRO A 5 -14.70 29.25 -38.64
C PRO A 5 -13.48 28.46 -38.03
N ASP A 6 -13.64 27.25 -37.52
CA ASP A 6 -13.21 26.01 -38.20
C ASP A 6 -13.81 24.85 -37.37
N LEU A 7 -14.67 23.98 -37.92
CA LEU A 7 -14.30 22.73 -38.63
C LEU A 7 -13.44 21.80 -37.74
N GLY A 8 -13.60 20.49 -37.71
CA GLY A 8 -14.49 19.55 -38.37
C GLY A 8 -14.72 18.38 -37.41
N LEU A 9 -15.88 17.75 -37.45
CA LEU A 9 -16.18 16.65 -38.38
C LEU A 9 -15.34 15.38 -38.13
N THR A 10 -16.10 14.33 -37.84
CA THR A 10 -15.88 12.91 -38.16
C THR A 10 -14.85 12.11 -37.39
N GLY A 11 -15.33 10.97 -36.88
CA GLY A 11 -14.48 9.89 -36.40
C GLY A 11 -15.24 8.80 -35.66
N THR A 12 -16.24 8.19 -36.28
CA THR A 12 -16.67 6.84 -35.87
C THR A 12 -15.52 5.88 -36.13
N SER A 13 -14.95 5.24 -35.11
CA SER A 13 -14.30 3.94 -35.32
C SER A 13 -14.06 3.16 -34.04
N THR A 14 -14.71 2.00 -34.00
CA THR A 14 -14.16 0.74 -33.48
C THR A 14 -14.14 0.57 -31.97
N GLU A 15 -15.22 -0.03 -31.47
CA GLU A 15 -15.13 -1.09 -30.46
C GLU A 15 -13.97 -2.06 -30.80
N ARG A 16 -13.03 -2.26 -29.87
CA ARG A 16 -12.40 -3.56 -29.69
C ARG A 16 -12.88 -4.13 -28.36
N PRO A 17 -13.49 -5.32 -28.34
CA PRO A 17 -13.81 -6.00 -27.11
C PRO A 17 -12.51 -6.61 -26.58
N HIS A 18 -11.95 -6.02 -25.52
CA HIS A 18 -11.07 -6.81 -24.66
C HIS A 18 -11.95 -7.68 -23.77
N ARG A 19 -12.24 -8.84 -24.36
CA ARG A 19 -12.78 -10.05 -23.75
C ARG A 19 -12.28 -10.19 -22.31
N ALA A 20 -13.25 -10.37 -21.43
CA ALA A 20 -13.13 -10.60 -20.00
C ALA A 20 -11.98 -11.54 -19.60
N ALA A 21 -11.25 -11.15 -18.55
CA ALA A 21 -10.72 -12.11 -17.60
C ALA A 21 -10.53 -11.44 -16.23
N ARG A 22 -11.43 -11.82 -15.32
CA ARG A 22 -11.35 -11.75 -13.85
C ARG A 22 -11.60 -10.36 -13.25
N GLY A 23 -12.67 -10.28 -12.46
CA GLY A 23 -12.98 -9.14 -11.61
C GLY A 23 -11.81 -8.86 -10.68
N GLY A 24 -10.99 -7.88 -11.06
CA GLY A 24 -10.14 -7.16 -10.13
C GLY A 24 -11.04 -6.13 -9.45
N CYS A 25 -11.08 -6.17 -8.11
CA CYS A 25 -11.63 -5.08 -7.34
C CYS A 25 -10.92 -3.79 -7.78
N GLY A 26 -11.65 -2.90 -8.44
CA GLY A 26 -11.14 -1.62 -8.92
C GLY A 26 -10.97 -0.66 -7.77
N CYS A 27 -9.85 -0.76 -7.05
CA CYS A 27 -9.31 0.36 -6.29
C CYS A 27 -8.18 0.99 -7.11
N GLY A 28 -8.58 1.74 -8.15
CA GLY A 28 -7.72 2.76 -8.75
C GLY A 28 -7.47 3.84 -7.70
N GLY A 29 -6.33 3.78 -7.05
CA GLY A 29 -5.86 4.81 -6.13
C GLY A 29 -4.81 5.70 -6.80
N ASP A 30 -5.17 6.40 -7.87
CA ASP A 30 -4.37 7.48 -8.44
C ASP A 30 -4.74 8.78 -7.69
N GLY A 31 -4.49 8.78 -6.38
CA GLY A 31 -4.50 9.95 -5.53
C GLY A 31 -3.13 10.09 -4.89
N PRO A 32 -2.70 11.29 -4.46
CA PRO A 32 -1.52 11.43 -3.62
C PRO A 32 -1.83 10.85 -2.23
N HIS A 33 -1.92 9.53 -2.16
CA HIS A 33 -2.06 8.80 -0.93
C HIS A 33 -0.66 8.69 -0.35
N GLY A 34 -0.40 9.45 0.72
CA GLY A 34 0.81 9.28 1.50
C GLY A 34 0.99 7.82 1.92
N VAL A 35 2.21 7.47 2.34
CA VAL A 35 2.53 6.11 2.78
C VAL A 35 1.49 5.62 3.79
N PRO A 36 0.82 4.48 3.55
CA PRO A 36 -0.22 3.98 4.45
C PRO A 36 0.36 3.76 5.85
N VAL A 37 -0.43 4.09 6.88
CA VAL A 37 -0.04 3.97 8.28
C VAL A 37 -0.95 2.96 8.98
N LEU A 38 -0.35 1.96 9.61
CA LEU A 38 -1.01 0.97 10.46
C LEU A 38 -0.67 1.24 11.93
N ASP A 39 -1.62 1.79 12.69
CA ASP A 39 -1.44 1.99 14.13
C ASP A 39 -1.86 0.75 14.93
N ALA A 40 -0.86 -0.05 15.30
CA ALA A 40 -1.05 -1.27 16.07
C ALA A 40 -1.54 -0.99 17.51
N ARG A 41 -1.39 0.22 18.05
CA ARG A 41 -1.88 0.59 19.39
C ARG A 41 -3.40 0.53 19.48
N THR A 42 -4.08 0.76 18.37
CA THR A 42 -5.54 0.69 18.25
C THR A 42 -6.07 -0.74 18.17
N ILE A 43 -5.19 -1.71 17.89
CA ILE A 43 -5.55 -3.10 17.68
C ILE A 43 -5.42 -3.88 19.00
N PRO A 44 -6.45 -4.64 19.41
CA PRO A 44 -6.38 -5.48 20.61
C PRO A 44 -5.19 -6.45 20.56
N HIS A 45 -4.51 -6.60 21.69
CA HIS A 45 -3.27 -7.39 21.79
C HIS A 45 -3.40 -8.81 21.22
N LEU A 46 -4.54 -9.48 21.45
CA LEU A 46 -4.79 -10.85 21.01
C LEU A 46 -4.70 -11.03 19.49
N VAL A 47 -5.07 -10.00 18.72
CA VAL A 47 -5.16 -10.08 17.25
C VAL A 47 -4.11 -9.20 16.55
N ARG A 48 -3.44 -8.29 17.27
CA ARG A 48 -2.50 -7.31 16.74
C ARG A 48 -1.43 -7.92 15.85
N HIS A 49 -0.76 -8.96 16.31
CA HIS A 49 0.33 -9.59 15.55
C HIS A 49 -0.19 -10.15 14.22
N GLY A 50 -1.29 -10.89 14.26
CA GLY A 50 -1.92 -11.44 13.06
C GLY A 50 -2.37 -10.34 12.09
N ALA A 51 -2.94 -9.24 12.61
CA ALA A 51 -3.35 -8.10 11.80
C ALA A 51 -2.16 -7.42 11.10
N VAL A 52 -1.06 -7.19 11.81
CA VAL A 52 0.13 -6.56 11.22
C VAL A 52 0.77 -7.47 10.18
N ILE A 53 0.93 -8.76 10.47
CA ILE A 53 1.48 -9.73 9.51
C ILE A 53 0.58 -9.81 8.27
N GLY A 54 -0.74 -9.87 8.45
CA GLY A 54 -1.70 -9.87 7.35
C GLY A 54 -1.58 -8.61 6.49
N ALA A 55 -1.45 -7.43 7.11
CA ALA A 55 -1.25 -6.18 6.37
C ALA A 55 0.06 -6.18 5.56
N LEU A 56 1.15 -6.68 6.14
CA LEU A 56 2.44 -6.79 5.44
C LEU A 56 2.39 -7.77 4.27
N ASP A 57 1.71 -8.91 4.42
CA ASP A 57 1.53 -9.93 3.38
C ASP A 57 0.76 -9.41 2.16
N GLN A 58 -0.15 -8.44 2.38
CA GLN A 58 -0.93 -7.80 1.33
C GLN A 58 -0.23 -6.59 0.69
N LEU A 59 0.95 -6.17 1.17
CA LEU A 59 1.69 -5.08 0.52
C LEU A 59 2.14 -5.50 -0.87
N PRO A 60 1.94 -4.66 -1.90
CA PRO A 60 2.59 -4.85 -3.20
C PRO A 60 4.11 -4.72 -3.07
N ALA A 61 4.87 -5.40 -3.94
CA ALA A 61 6.31 -5.21 -4.02
C ALA A 61 6.64 -3.73 -4.33
N GLY A 62 7.63 -3.18 -3.65
CA GLY A 62 8.05 -1.79 -3.73
C GLY A 62 7.19 -0.80 -2.96
N GLN A 63 6.07 -1.23 -2.34
CA GLN A 63 5.22 -0.32 -1.56
C GLN A 63 5.62 -0.29 -0.08
N PRO A 64 5.71 0.91 0.52
CA PRO A 64 5.95 1.07 1.95
C PRO A 64 4.65 1.04 2.79
N LEU A 65 4.78 0.62 4.05
CA LEU A 65 3.78 0.71 5.11
C LEU A 65 4.44 1.17 6.39
N VAL A 66 3.92 2.23 7.03
CA VAL A 66 4.39 2.65 8.35
C VAL A 66 3.60 1.92 9.43
N LEU A 67 4.29 1.22 10.32
CA LEU A 67 3.73 0.61 11.52
C LEU A 67 3.99 1.53 12.72
N VAL A 68 2.93 1.90 13.44
CA VAL A 68 3.03 2.58 14.74
C VAL A 68 2.77 1.57 15.86
N ALA A 69 3.71 1.43 16.77
CA ALA A 69 3.66 0.48 17.87
C ALA A 69 3.84 1.20 19.24
N PRO A 70 3.25 0.66 20.33
CA PRO A 70 3.42 1.23 21.67
C PRO A 70 4.82 0.98 22.26
N HIS A 71 5.59 0.03 21.69
CA HIS A 71 6.95 -0.31 22.07
C HIS A 71 7.66 -0.96 20.89
N ASP A 72 8.96 -1.21 21.03
CA ASP A 72 9.80 -1.85 20.01
C ASP A 72 9.28 -3.25 19.60
N PRO A 73 8.79 -3.45 18.37
CA PRO A 73 8.11 -4.68 17.96
C PRO A 73 9.09 -5.81 17.56
N ARG A 74 10.14 -6.06 18.36
CA ARG A 74 11.20 -7.05 18.06
C ARG A 74 10.68 -8.45 17.74
N ARG A 75 9.66 -8.90 18.46
CA ARG A 75 9.00 -10.20 18.25
C ARG A 75 8.34 -10.26 16.87
N LEU A 76 7.67 -9.19 16.47
CA LEU A 76 7.04 -9.10 15.15
C LEU A 76 8.10 -9.10 14.04
N LEU A 77 9.19 -8.35 14.21
CA LEU A 77 10.29 -8.33 13.24
C LEU A 77 10.88 -9.73 13.02
N GLN A 78 11.11 -10.48 14.10
CA GLN A 78 11.55 -11.87 14.02
C GLN A 78 10.54 -12.74 13.26
N GLN A 79 9.24 -12.63 13.57
CA GLN A 79 8.19 -13.41 12.89
C GLN A 79 8.09 -13.08 11.39
N VAL A 80 8.25 -11.80 11.02
CA VAL A 80 8.25 -11.37 9.61
C VAL A 80 9.45 -11.96 8.88
N GLU A 81 10.64 -11.92 9.49
CA GLU A 81 11.85 -12.48 8.89
C GLU A 81 11.80 -14.02 8.80
N GLU A 82 11.24 -14.71 9.80
CA GLU A 82 11.01 -16.16 9.75
C GLU A 82 10.06 -16.56 8.62
N ARG A 83 9.00 -15.77 8.39
CA ARG A 83 7.98 -16.04 7.37
C ARG A 83 8.44 -15.63 5.97
N SER A 84 9.20 -14.56 5.86
CA SER A 84 9.63 -13.95 4.60
C SER A 84 11.07 -13.46 4.75
N PRO A 85 12.06 -14.37 4.75
CA PRO A 85 13.44 -14.03 5.00
C PRO A 85 13.96 -13.10 3.91
N GLY A 86 14.32 -11.87 4.31
CA GLY A 86 14.68 -10.82 3.36
C GLY A 86 13.53 -10.42 2.44
N GLY A 87 12.27 -10.60 2.83
CA GLY A 87 11.10 -10.18 2.06
C GLY A 87 10.77 -8.69 2.23
N PHE A 88 11.22 -8.10 3.34
CA PHE A 88 10.91 -6.72 3.71
C PHE A 88 12.18 -5.96 4.12
N ASP A 89 12.30 -4.74 3.64
CA ASP A 89 13.19 -3.72 4.19
C ASP A 89 12.49 -3.02 5.36
N VAL A 90 13.21 -2.81 6.46
CA VAL A 90 12.66 -2.19 7.68
C VAL A 90 13.50 -0.98 8.07
N GLU A 91 12.86 0.18 8.12
CA GLU A 91 13.48 1.44 8.53
C GLU A 91 12.78 1.98 9.79
N TYR A 92 13.55 2.34 10.80
CA TYR A 92 13.01 2.98 12.00
C TYR A 92 12.87 4.47 11.77
N LEU A 93 11.64 4.96 11.61
CA LEU A 93 11.33 6.38 11.45
C LEU A 93 11.35 7.11 12.79
N GLU A 94 10.84 6.46 13.84
CA GLU A 94 10.80 7.02 15.18
C GLU A 94 11.05 5.94 16.23
N ARG A 95 11.92 6.26 17.19
CA ARG A 95 12.25 5.38 18.31
C ARG A 95 11.98 6.16 19.60
N GLY A 96 10.74 6.14 20.05
CA GLY A 96 10.35 6.84 21.27
C GLY A 96 10.70 6.08 22.54
N PRO A 97 10.31 6.65 23.69
CA PRO A 97 9.43 6.01 24.65
C PRO A 97 7.93 6.30 24.37
N GLU A 98 7.60 7.34 23.60
CA GLU A 98 6.21 7.78 23.35
C GLU A 98 5.51 7.00 22.22
N ALA A 99 6.22 6.75 21.11
CA ALA A 99 5.76 5.91 20.01
C ALA A 99 6.95 5.29 19.26
N TRP A 100 6.74 4.11 18.69
CA TRP A 100 7.69 3.44 17.82
C TRP A 100 7.12 3.40 16.42
N GLN A 101 7.79 4.03 15.45
CA GLN A 101 7.36 4.05 14.06
C GLN A 101 8.39 3.38 13.18
N LEU A 102 7.95 2.40 12.39
CA LEU A 102 8.79 1.63 11.49
C LEU A 102 8.17 1.63 10.09
N ALA A 103 8.92 1.97 9.06
CA ALA A 103 8.53 1.76 7.68
C ALA A 103 8.95 0.36 7.23
N PHE A 104 8.00 -0.41 6.71
CA PHE A 104 8.23 -1.68 6.05
C PHE A 104 8.06 -1.49 4.55
N THR A 105 9.05 -1.88 3.76
CA THR A 105 8.97 -1.86 2.30
C THR A 105 9.11 -3.28 1.79
N ARG A 106 8.12 -3.78 1.06
CA ARG A 106 8.20 -5.13 0.49
C ARG A 106 9.19 -5.16 -0.67
N ARG A 107 10.13 -6.10 -0.68
CA ARG A 107 11.15 -6.22 -1.74
C ARG A 107 10.69 -7.00 -2.96
N SER A 108 9.81 -7.99 -2.80
CA SER A 108 9.36 -8.91 -3.87
C SER A 108 8.06 -9.63 -3.56
#